data_AF-Q45V67-F1
#
_entry.id   AF-Q45V67-F1
#
_cell.length_a   1.000
_cell.length_b   1.000
_cell.length_c   1.000
_cell.angle_alpha   90.00
_cell.angle_beta   90.00
_cell.angle_gamma   90.00
#
_symmetry.space_group_name_H-M   'P 1'
#
loop_
_entity.id
_entity.type
_entity.pdbx_description
1 polymer ?
#
loop_
_entity_poly.entity_id
_entity_poly.type
_entity_poly.pdbx_seq_one_letter_code
_entity_poly.pdbx_strand_id
1 'polypeptide(L)'
;LMDYDLPEHPRMRQKLLPGFTLRRIRRLRPYIEQIVEERLDALEDEGSPADLIEIVADEVPGAVLCELIGVPRDDRTTFTQLCHRHLDPSLSQRKRAAAGEAFSRYLLTMIARQRKEPGEGLIGAVVAEHGDAATDEELRGFCVQVMLAGDDNISGMIGLGVLALLHHPEQIAAFQGGDQAADRAVDEL
;
A
#
# COMPACT_ATOMS: atom_id res chain seq x y z
N LEU A 1 -2.09 -4.45 14.39
CA LEU A 1 -2.87 -5.67 14.74
C LEU A 1 -1.99 -6.65 15.48
N MET A 2 -0.76 -6.89 14.99
CA MET A 2 0.18 -7.85 15.60
C MET A 2 0.64 -7.49 17.02
N ASP A 3 0.53 -6.22 17.43
CA ASP A 3 0.91 -5.77 18.77
C ASP A 3 -0.23 -5.87 19.81
N TYR A 4 -1.43 -6.31 19.41
CA TYR A 4 -2.56 -6.46 20.32
C TYR A 4 -2.78 -7.92 20.69
N ASP A 5 -2.94 -8.19 21.98
CA ASP A 5 -3.36 -9.49 22.51
C ASP A 5 -4.89 -9.66 22.47
N LEU A 6 -5.37 -10.80 22.96
CA LEU A 6 -6.79 -10.99 23.25
C LEU A 6 -7.20 -10.18 24.48
N PRO A 7 -8.38 -9.53 24.48
CA PRO A 7 -9.43 -9.54 23.46
C PRO A 7 -9.37 -8.41 22.41
N GLU A 8 -8.35 -7.56 22.44
CA GLU A 8 -8.25 -6.36 21.61
C GLU A 8 -8.08 -6.69 20.12
N HIS A 9 -7.34 -7.75 19.78
CA HIS A 9 -7.04 -8.12 18.40
C HIS A 9 -8.30 -8.40 17.55
N PRO A 10 -9.26 -9.26 17.98
CA PRO A 10 -10.53 -9.46 17.27
C PRO A 10 -11.34 -8.17 17.07
N ARG A 11 -11.45 -7.34 18.12
CA ARG A 11 -12.16 -6.05 18.06
C ARG A 11 -11.53 -5.13 17.01
N MET A 12 -10.21 -5.11 16.98
CA MET A 12 -9.47 -4.28 16.05
C MET A 12 -9.61 -4.76 14.60
N ARG A 13 -9.54 -6.08 14.40
CA ARG A 13 -9.77 -6.69 13.08
C ARG A 13 -11.17 -6.39 12.57
N GLN A 14 -12.18 -6.49 13.44
CA GLN A 14 -13.57 -6.20 13.08
C GLN A 14 -13.75 -4.79 12.50
N LYS A 15 -13.05 -3.79 13.06
CA LYS A 15 -13.09 -2.41 12.57
C LYS A 15 -12.44 -2.20 11.21
N LEU A 16 -11.44 -3.04 10.86
CA LEU A 16 -10.70 -2.92 9.61
C LEU A 16 -11.37 -3.64 8.44
N LEU A 17 -12.01 -4.78 8.70
CA LEU A 17 -12.59 -5.65 7.68
C LEU A 17 -13.49 -4.92 6.66
N PRO A 18 -14.35 -3.94 7.05
CA PRO A 18 -15.20 -3.24 6.09
C PRO A 18 -14.42 -2.45 5.02
N GLY A 19 -13.19 -2.05 5.33
CA GLY A 19 -12.30 -1.37 4.39
C GLY A 19 -11.60 -2.30 3.38
N PHE A 20 -11.50 -3.59 3.69
CA PHE A 20 -10.80 -4.60 2.87
C PHE A 20 -11.76 -5.56 2.13
N THR A 21 -12.98 -5.12 1.86
CA THR A 21 -13.94 -5.95 1.10
C THR A 21 -13.50 -6.11 -0.35
N LEU A 22 -13.81 -7.26 -0.98
CA LEU A 22 -13.54 -7.51 -2.40
C LEU A 22 -14.08 -6.40 -3.31
N ARG A 23 -15.25 -5.85 -2.96
CA ARG A 23 -15.84 -4.73 -3.69
C ARG A 23 -14.93 -3.50 -3.66
N ARG A 24 -14.35 -3.16 -2.51
CA ARG A 24 -13.45 -1.99 -2.38
C ARG A 24 -12.13 -2.22 -3.09
N ILE A 25 -11.52 -3.39 -2.92
CA ILE A 25 -10.27 -3.73 -3.62
C ILE A 25 -10.47 -3.67 -5.14
N ARG A 26 -11.59 -4.19 -5.66
CA ARG A 26 -11.91 -4.09 -7.10
C ARG A 26 -12.07 -2.67 -7.62
N ARG A 27 -12.45 -1.69 -6.77
CA ARG A 27 -12.52 -0.27 -7.17
C ARG A 27 -11.14 0.34 -7.39
N LEU A 28 -10.09 -0.25 -6.82
CA LEU A 28 -8.72 0.19 -7.04
C LEU A 28 -8.18 -0.24 -8.41
N ARG A 29 -8.82 -1.21 -9.10
CA ARG A 29 -8.31 -1.76 -10.37
C ARG A 29 -7.95 -0.68 -11.40
N PRO A 30 -8.83 0.27 -11.76
CA PRO A 30 -8.48 1.27 -12.77
C PRO A 30 -7.29 2.14 -12.37
N TYR A 31 -7.14 2.37 -11.06
CA TYR A 31 -6.04 3.16 -10.52
C TYR A 31 -4.73 2.36 -10.49
N ILE A 32 -4.79 1.07 -10.14
CA ILE A 32 -3.63 0.16 -10.22
C ILE A 32 -3.15 0.03 -11.66
N GLU A 33 -4.07 -0.18 -12.61
CA GLU A 33 -3.77 -0.24 -14.04
C GLU A 33 -3.05 1.03 -14.50
N GLN A 34 -3.56 2.20 -14.13
CA GLN A 34 -2.92 3.48 -14.45
C GLN A 34 -1.50 3.59 -13.88
N ILE A 35 -1.29 3.26 -12.59
CA ILE A 35 0.06 3.34 -12.00
C ILE A 35 1.03 2.38 -12.72
N VAL A 36 0.59 1.16 -12.97
CA VAL A 36 1.43 0.15 -13.63
C VAL A 36 1.78 0.59 -15.04
N GLU A 37 0.83 1.10 -15.81
CA GLU A 37 1.07 1.65 -17.16
C GLU A 37 2.09 2.79 -17.10
N GLU A 38 1.90 3.78 -16.21
CA GLU A 38 2.83 4.90 -16.04
C GLU A 38 4.25 4.47 -15.61
N ARG A 39 4.39 3.35 -14.88
CA ARG A 39 5.71 2.81 -14.48
C ARG A 39 6.34 1.97 -15.58
N LEU A 40 5.56 1.25 -16.37
CA LEU A 40 6.05 0.52 -17.53
C LEU A 40 6.49 1.48 -18.64
N ASP A 41 5.77 2.57 -18.87
CA ASP A 41 6.17 3.64 -19.79
C ASP A 41 7.52 4.26 -19.35
N ALA A 42 7.67 4.56 -18.06
CA ALA A 42 8.92 5.09 -17.51
C ALA A 42 10.09 4.10 -17.65
N LEU A 43 9.83 2.79 -17.50
CA LEU A 43 10.82 1.74 -17.70
C LEU A 43 11.26 1.63 -19.17
N GLU A 44 10.31 1.78 -20.11
CA GLU A 44 10.61 1.78 -21.56
C GLU A 44 11.44 3.01 -21.96
N ASP A 45 11.10 4.20 -21.43
CA ASP A 45 11.81 5.45 -21.68
C ASP A 45 13.27 5.43 -21.18
N GLU A 46 13.55 4.77 -20.04
CA GLU A 46 14.91 4.58 -19.53
C GLU A 46 15.76 3.70 -20.46
N GLY A 47 15.12 2.72 -21.11
CA GLY A 47 15.76 1.83 -22.08
C GLY A 47 16.60 0.72 -21.45
N SER A 48 17.56 0.18 -22.19
CA SER A 48 18.39 -0.94 -21.71
C SER A 48 19.84 -0.52 -21.48
N PRO A 49 20.41 -0.75 -20.29
CA PRO A 49 19.82 -1.38 -19.11
C PRO A 49 18.94 -0.42 -18.28
N ALA A 50 17.87 -0.95 -17.66
CA ALA A 50 17.06 -0.25 -16.67
C ALA A 50 16.87 -1.11 -15.41
N ASP A 51 16.64 -0.47 -14.27
CA ASP A 51 16.36 -1.13 -12.99
C ASP A 51 14.85 -1.23 -12.74
N LEU A 52 14.30 -2.42 -12.95
CA LEU A 52 12.89 -2.72 -12.70
C LEU A 52 12.49 -2.51 -11.23
N ILE A 53 13.41 -2.75 -10.29
CA ILE A 53 13.09 -2.64 -8.87
C ILE A 53 12.82 -1.18 -8.52
N GLU A 54 13.77 -0.31 -8.87
CA GLU A 54 13.65 1.13 -8.60
C GLU A 54 12.49 1.77 -9.36
N ILE A 55 12.29 1.43 -10.63
CA ILE A 55 11.32 2.11 -11.49
C ILE A 55 9.89 1.58 -11.29
N VAL A 56 9.72 0.28 -11.03
CA VAL A 56 8.40 -0.37 -11.01
C VAL A 56 8.10 -0.97 -9.64
N ALA A 57 8.95 -1.88 -9.15
CA ALA A 57 8.61 -2.70 -7.99
C ALA A 57 8.46 -1.86 -6.71
N ASP A 58 9.29 -0.84 -6.52
CA ASP A 58 9.26 0.04 -5.34
C ASP A 58 8.19 1.15 -5.43
N GLU A 59 7.81 1.55 -6.64
CA GLU A 59 6.90 2.67 -6.86
C GLU A 59 5.42 2.25 -6.88
N VAL A 60 5.11 1.07 -7.45
CA VAL A 60 3.72 0.61 -7.58
C VAL A 60 3.04 0.42 -6.21
N PRO A 61 3.62 -0.30 -5.24
CA PRO A 61 2.93 -0.61 -3.97
C PRO A 61 2.59 0.64 -3.16
N GLY A 62 3.56 1.55 -2.98
CA GLY A 62 3.37 2.78 -2.22
C GLY A 62 2.25 3.65 -2.80
N ALA A 63 2.18 3.77 -4.13
CA ALA A 63 1.14 4.52 -4.82
C ALA A 63 -0.26 3.88 -4.64
N VAL A 64 -0.36 2.56 -4.67
CA VAL A 64 -1.61 1.81 -4.42
C VAL A 64 -2.06 1.94 -2.97
N LEU A 65 -1.13 1.84 -2.01
CA LEU A 65 -1.42 1.96 -0.58
C LEU A 65 -1.91 3.36 -0.21
N CYS A 66 -1.36 4.40 -0.84
CA CYS A 66 -1.86 5.77 -0.69
C CYS A 66 -3.36 5.86 -1.05
N GLU A 67 -3.77 5.30 -2.18
CA GLU A 67 -5.17 5.31 -2.61
C GLU A 67 -6.04 4.45 -1.71
N LEU A 68 -5.57 3.26 -1.33
CA LEU A 68 -6.26 2.37 -0.40
C LEU A 68 -6.54 3.07 0.93
N ILE A 69 -5.56 3.77 1.51
CA ILE A 69 -5.68 4.46 2.80
C ILE A 69 -6.57 5.70 2.68
N GLY A 70 -6.57 6.36 1.52
CA GLY A 70 -7.26 7.62 1.27
C GLY A 70 -6.37 8.85 1.47
N VAL A 71 -5.07 8.71 1.17
CA VAL A 71 -4.10 9.81 1.13
C VAL A 71 -4.47 10.75 -0.03
N PRO A 72 -4.57 12.07 0.20
CA PRO A 72 -4.82 13.04 -0.88
C PRO A 72 -3.78 12.93 -1.99
N ARG A 73 -4.20 13.06 -3.26
CA ARG A 73 -3.31 12.90 -4.43
C ARG A 73 -2.05 13.77 -4.35
N ASP A 74 -2.21 15.03 -3.96
CA ASP A 74 -1.11 16.01 -3.88
C ASP A 74 -0.13 15.71 -2.72
N ASP A 75 -0.54 14.91 -1.75
CA ASP A 75 0.28 14.59 -0.58
C ASP A 75 1.06 13.27 -0.74
N ARG A 76 0.80 12.47 -1.79
CA ARG A 76 1.32 11.09 -1.94
C ARG A 76 2.83 11.00 -1.81
N THR A 77 3.58 11.82 -2.55
CA THR A 77 5.05 11.85 -2.47
C THR A 77 5.54 12.17 -1.06
N THR A 78 4.90 13.13 -0.38
CA THR A 78 5.26 13.49 0.99
C THR A 78 4.94 12.34 1.96
N PHE A 79 3.79 11.69 1.78
CA PHE A 79 3.40 10.54 2.59
C PHE A 79 4.38 9.37 2.44
N THR A 80 4.72 8.98 1.21
CA THR A 80 5.68 7.90 0.92
C THR A 80 7.04 8.21 1.55
N GLN A 81 7.55 9.44 1.36
CA GLN A 81 8.82 9.86 1.96
C GLN A 81 8.80 9.79 3.50
N LEU A 82 7.71 10.25 4.14
CA LEU A 82 7.57 10.16 5.59
C LEU A 82 7.51 8.70 6.07
N CYS A 83 6.84 7.84 5.30
CA CYS A 83 6.72 6.41 5.59
C CYS A 83 8.08 5.71 5.48
N HIS A 84 8.77 5.81 4.35
CA HIS A 84 10.11 5.23 4.16
C HIS A 84 11.09 5.73 5.21
N ARG A 85 11.07 7.03 5.52
CA ARG A 85 11.91 7.61 6.59
C ARG A 85 11.60 7.03 7.97
N HIS A 86 10.34 6.74 8.26
CA HIS A 86 9.94 6.14 9.52
C HIS A 86 10.41 4.68 9.64
N LEU A 87 10.40 3.95 8.53
CA LEU A 87 10.74 2.52 8.45
C LEU A 87 12.24 2.26 8.26
N ASP A 88 13.01 3.27 7.88
CA ASP A 88 14.45 3.15 7.59
C ASP A 88 15.25 2.55 8.78
N PRO A 89 15.76 1.31 8.63
CA PRO A 89 16.50 0.62 9.68
C PRO A 89 17.92 1.20 9.86
N SER A 90 18.45 1.95 8.89
CA SER A 90 19.78 2.56 8.94
C SER A 90 19.85 3.77 9.88
N LEU A 91 18.70 4.34 10.26
CA LEU A 91 18.66 5.52 11.11
C LEU A 91 19.05 5.24 12.56
N SER A 92 19.73 6.22 13.16
CA SER A 92 19.90 6.23 14.61
C SER A 92 18.54 6.32 15.31
N GLN A 93 18.45 5.77 16.52
CA GLN A 93 17.21 5.75 17.31
C GLN A 93 16.57 7.15 17.43
N ARG A 94 17.38 8.20 17.64
CA ARG A 94 16.91 9.59 17.70
C ARG A 94 16.32 10.08 16.39
N LYS A 95 16.95 9.77 15.25
CA LYS A 95 16.45 10.15 13.92
C LYS A 95 15.17 9.41 13.58
N ARG A 96 15.10 8.11 13.88
CA ARG A 96 13.89 7.29 13.70
C ARG A 96 12.71 7.79 14.54
N ALA A 97 12.96 8.18 15.80
CA ALA A 97 11.93 8.77 16.67
C ALA A 97 11.37 10.08 16.09
N ALA A 98 12.24 10.97 15.60
CA ALA A 98 11.80 12.21 14.95
C ALA A 98 11.01 11.97 13.65
N ALA A 99 11.42 10.98 12.84
CA ALA A 99 10.70 10.58 11.65
C ALA A 99 9.31 10.02 11.98
N GLY A 100 9.22 9.17 13.01
CA GLY A 100 7.95 8.63 13.51
C GLY A 100 7.01 9.73 14.03
N GLU A 101 7.54 10.74 14.71
CA GLU A 101 6.73 11.89 15.14
C GLU A 101 6.18 12.69 13.95
N ALA A 102 7.02 12.95 12.94
CA ALA A 102 6.61 13.65 11.72
C ALA A 102 5.52 12.86 10.95
N PHE A 103 5.72 11.56 10.79
CA PHE A 103 4.74 10.67 10.14
C PHE A 103 3.44 10.60 10.94
N SER A 104 3.52 10.45 12.28
CA SER A 104 2.35 10.48 13.16
C SER A 104 1.57 11.80 13.05
N ARG A 105 2.26 12.94 12.96
CA ARG A 105 1.62 14.25 12.82
C ARG A 105 0.90 14.39 11.48
N TYR A 106 1.49 13.90 10.39
CA TYR A 106 0.84 13.84 9.09
C TYR A 106 -0.44 12.99 9.15
N LEU A 107 -0.34 11.76 9.67
CA LEU A 107 -1.47 10.84 9.80
C LEU A 107 -2.61 11.43 10.62
N LEU A 108 -2.33 12.06 11.75
CA LEU A 108 -3.36 12.71 12.58
C LEU A 108 -4.04 13.87 11.84
N THR A 109 -3.28 14.64 11.05
CA THR A 109 -3.84 15.71 10.21
C THR A 109 -4.77 15.14 9.14
N MET A 110 -4.36 14.05 8.49
CA MET A 110 -5.18 13.33 7.50
C MET A 110 -6.45 12.75 8.15
N ILE A 111 -6.34 12.09 9.30
CA ILE A 111 -7.47 11.54 10.05
C ILE A 111 -8.45 12.66 10.43
N ALA A 112 -7.96 13.81 10.90
CA ALA A 112 -8.82 14.95 11.23
C ALA A 112 -9.59 15.50 10.01
N ARG A 113 -9.05 15.39 8.79
CA ARG A 113 -9.79 15.70 7.56
C ARG A 113 -10.88 14.65 7.30
N GLN A 114 -10.52 13.38 7.37
CA GLN A 114 -11.44 12.25 7.19
C GLN A 114 -12.60 12.24 8.22
N ARG A 115 -12.36 12.74 9.43
CA ARG A 115 -13.41 12.94 10.46
C ARG A 115 -14.49 13.95 10.06
N LYS A 116 -14.11 14.99 9.31
CA LYS A 116 -15.03 16.05 8.88
C LYS A 116 -15.75 15.68 7.60
N GLU A 117 -15.02 15.09 6.67
CA GLU A 117 -15.51 14.69 5.36
C GLU A 117 -14.89 13.33 5.00
N PRO A 118 -15.55 12.22 5.40
CA PRO A 118 -15.04 10.88 5.14
C PRO A 118 -14.99 10.59 3.64
N GLY A 119 -13.81 10.29 3.12
CA GLY A 119 -13.58 9.88 1.75
C GLY A 119 -13.86 8.39 1.52
N GLU A 120 -13.57 7.92 0.29
CA GLU A 120 -13.86 6.53 -0.10
C GLU A 120 -12.78 5.52 0.33
N GLY A 121 -11.59 5.99 0.71
CA GLY A 121 -10.48 5.16 1.20
C GLY A 121 -10.78 4.47 2.54
N LEU A 122 -9.88 3.59 2.96
CA LEU A 122 -9.96 2.77 4.17
C LEU A 122 -10.30 3.62 5.40
N ILE A 123 -9.58 4.72 5.63
CA ILE A 123 -9.78 5.53 6.84
C ILE A 123 -11.13 6.23 6.81
N GLY A 124 -11.52 6.80 5.67
CA GLY A 124 -12.85 7.39 5.50
C GLY A 124 -13.97 6.36 5.72
N ALA A 125 -13.80 5.14 5.22
CA ALA A 125 -14.75 4.05 5.42
C ALA A 125 -14.91 3.65 6.91
N VAL A 126 -13.79 3.47 7.61
CA VAL A 126 -13.81 3.11 9.04
C VAL A 126 -14.43 4.24 9.87
N VAL A 127 -14.12 5.50 9.55
CA VAL A 127 -14.72 6.67 10.20
C VAL A 127 -16.22 6.74 9.94
N ALA A 128 -16.66 6.53 8.70
CA ALA A 128 -18.08 6.58 8.34
C ALA A 128 -18.91 5.50 9.03
N GLU A 129 -18.33 4.31 9.23
CA GLU A 129 -19.01 3.17 9.84
C GLU A 129 -18.99 3.18 11.37
N HIS A 130 -17.85 3.54 11.97
CA HIS A 130 -17.65 3.44 13.41
C HIS A 130 -17.68 4.77 14.16
N GLY A 131 -17.59 5.91 13.46
CA GLY A 131 -17.53 7.23 14.09
C GLY A 131 -16.46 7.26 15.18
N ASP A 132 -16.79 7.85 16.33
CA ASP A 132 -15.87 7.99 17.48
C ASP A 132 -15.48 6.66 18.13
N ALA A 133 -16.16 5.55 17.82
CA ALA A 133 -15.80 4.25 18.36
C ALA A 133 -14.46 3.74 17.82
N ALA A 134 -14.05 4.17 16.62
CA ALA A 134 -12.66 4.02 16.15
C ALA A 134 -11.89 5.24 16.63
N THR A 135 -10.83 5.10 17.43
CA THR A 135 -10.07 6.27 17.92
C THR A 135 -9.02 6.71 16.91
N ASP A 136 -8.56 7.95 16.99
CA ASP A 136 -7.52 8.46 16.08
C ASP A 136 -6.19 7.69 16.22
N GLU A 137 -5.90 7.19 17.42
CA GLU A 137 -4.74 6.33 17.67
C GLU A 137 -4.87 4.97 16.97
N GLU A 138 -6.07 4.38 16.99
CA GLU A 138 -6.37 3.14 16.28
C GLU A 138 -6.26 3.33 14.77
N LEU A 139 -6.87 4.40 14.23
CA LEU A 139 -6.81 4.75 12.81
C LEU A 139 -5.37 5.01 12.34
N ARG A 140 -4.57 5.70 13.15
CA ARG A 140 -3.13 5.89 12.87
C ARG A 140 -2.41 4.55 12.86
N GLY A 141 -2.65 3.70 13.87
CA GLY A 141 -2.08 2.36 13.94
C GLY A 141 -2.44 1.51 12.72
N PHE A 142 -3.66 1.67 12.18
CA PHE A 142 -4.09 1.01 10.95
C PHE A 142 -3.28 1.44 9.74
N CYS A 143 -3.10 2.75 9.55
CA CYS A 143 -2.30 3.28 8.44
C CYS A 143 -0.88 2.69 8.48
N VAL A 144 -0.23 2.73 9.66
CA VAL A 144 1.13 2.23 9.84
C VAL A 144 1.22 0.74 9.51
N GLN A 145 0.26 -0.06 9.97
CA GLN A 145 0.28 -1.52 9.76
C GLN A 145 0.00 -1.90 8.30
N VAL A 146 -0.89 -1.18 7.62
CA VAL A 146 -1.16 -1.40 6.19
C VAL A 146 0.06 -1.07 5.35
N MET A 147 0.76 0.03 5.67
CA MET A 147 2.01 0.38 4.99
C MET A 147 3.10 -0.68 5.22
N LEU A 148 3.35 -1.04 6.48
CA LEU A 148 4.32 -2.07 6.85
C LEU A 148 4.08 -3.42 6.18
N ALA A 149 2.82 -3.82 6.05
CA ALA A 149 2.47 -5.11 5.48
C ALA A 149 2.48 -5.13 3.95
N GLY A 150 2.24 -3.98 3.32
CA GLY A 150 1.94 -3.91 1.89
C GLY A 150 3.06 -3.39 1.00
N ASP A 151 3.99 -2.57 1.50
CA ASP A 151 4.98 -1.91 0.64
C ASP A 151 6.07 -2.92 0.22
N ASP A 152 7.01 -3.22 1.11
CA ASP A 152 8.16 -4.10 0.85
C ASP A 152 7.78 -5.51 0.34
N ASN A 153 6.70 -6.09 0.87
CA ASN A 153 6.28 -7.44 0.48
C ASN A 153 5.80 -7.49 -0.97
N ILE A 154 5.05 -6.48 -1.43
CA ILE A 154 4.54 -6.45 -2.80
C ILE A 154 5.66 -6.10 -3.76
N SER A 155 6.56 -5.17 -3.40
CA SER A 155 7.78 -4.90 -4.19
C SER A 155 8.59 -6.18 -4.39
N GLY A 156 8.81 -6.93 -3.30
CA GLY A 156 9.50 -8.22 -3.34
C GLY A 156 8.80 -9.25 -4.23
N MET A 157 7.47 -9.36 -4.16
CA MET A 157 6.70 -10.26 -5.02
C MET A 157 6.81 -9.89 -6.50
N ILE A 158 6.75 -8.60 -6.85
CA ILE A 158 6.94 -8.14 -8.23
C ILE A 158 8.34 -8.53 -8.72
N GLY A 159 9.37 -8.19 -7.95
CA GLY A 159 10.76 -8.48 -8.30
C GLY A 159 11.03 -9.98 -8.47
N LEU A 160 10.56 -10.81 -7.52
CA LEU A 160 10.72 -12.27 -7.58
C LEU A 160 9.90 -12.89 -8.72
N GLY A 161 8.68 -12.41 -8.96
CA GLY A 161 7.83 -12.87 -10.06
C GLY A 161 8.48 -12.63 -11.42
N VAL A 162 9.02 -11.42 -11.64
CA VAL A 162 9.74 -11.13 -12.89
C VAL A 162 11.03 -11.93 -13.00
N LEU A 163 11.80 -12.08 -11.92
CA LEU A 163 12.99 -12.93 -11.91
C LEU A 163 12.66 -14.38 -12.28
N ALA A 164 11.58 -14.93 -11.73
CA ALA A 164 11.12 -16.28 -12.05
C ALA A 164 10.76 -16.42 -13.54
N LEU A 165 10.04 -15.44 -14.10
CA LEU A 165 9.69 -15.42 -15.53
C LEU A 165 10.92 -15.27 -16.45
N LEU A 166 11.95 -14.52 -16.02
CA LEU A 166 13.20 -14.40 -16.78
C LEU A 166 14.00 -15.71 -16.79
N HIS A 167 13.92 -16.51 -15.72
CA HIS A 167 14.51 -17.85 -15.70
C HIS A 167 13.68 -18.91 -16.43
N HIS A 168 12.37 -18.69 -16.58
CA HIS A 168 11.40 -19.60 -17.20
C HIS A 168 10.53 -18.87 -18.25
N PRO A 169 11.10 -18.36 -19.35
CA PRO A 169 10.40 -17.49 -20.30
C PRO A 169 9.22 -18.16 -21.00
N GLU A 170 9.18 -19.50 -21.07
CA GLU A 170 8.03 -20.25 -21.56
C GLU A 170 6.75 -20.02 -20.74
N GLN A 171 6.88 -19.65 -19.46
CA GLN A 171 5.76 -19.40 -18.56
C GLN A 171 5.06 -18.07 -18.85
N ILE A 172 5.67 -17.16 -19.60
CA ILE A 172 5.04 -15.91 -20.04
C ILE A 172 3.75 -16.20 -20.84
N ALA A 173 3.70 -17.32 -21.56
CA ALA A 173 2.52 -17.75 -22.29
C ALA A 173 1.29 -17.98 -21.38
N ALA A 174 1.48 -18.28 -20.09
CA ALA A 174 0.40 -18.46 -19.12
C ALA A 174 -0.44 -17.18 -18.92
N PHE A 175 0.15 -15.99 -19.17
CA PHE A 175 -0.52 -14.70 -19.02
C PHE A 175 -1.32 -14.26 -20.27
N GLN A 176 -1.16 -14.95 -21.41
CA GLN A 176 -1.71 -14.51 -22.72
C GLN A 176 -3.22 -14.76 -22.90
N GLY A 177 -3.90 -15.34 -21.92
CA GLY A 177 -5.33 -15.69 -21.97
C GLY A 177 -6.29 -14.64 -21.39
N GLY A 178 -5.83 -13.42 -21.13
CA GLY A 178 -6.60 -12.36 -20.47
C GLY A 178 -6.69 -12.52 -18.95
N ASP A 179 -7.58 -11.75 -18.31
CA ASP A 179 -7.66 -11.59 -16.84
C ASP A 179 -7.67 -12.93 -16.07
N GLN A 180 -8.49 -13.90 -16.46
CA GLN A 180 -8.55 -15.19 -15.74
C GLN A 180 -7.28 -16.03 -15.87
N ALA A 181 -6.53 -15.87 -16.95
CA ALA A 181 -5.27 -16.57 -17.14
C ALA A 181 -4.17 -15.92 -16.30
N ALA A 182 -4.14 -14.59 -16.28
CA ALA A 182 -3.27 -13.81 -15.40
C ALA A 182 -3.53 -14.12 -13.93
N ASP A 183 -4.80 -14.16 -13.49
CA ASP A 183 -5.17 -14.49 -12.09
C ASP A 183 -4.60 -15.85 -11.68
N ARG A 184 -4.77 -16.89 -12.51
CA ARG A 184 -4.22 -18.23 -12.24
C ARG A 184 -2.69 -18.25 -12.24
N ALA A 185 -2.06 -17.51 -13.15
CA ALA A 185 -0.61 -17.47 -13.22
C ALA A 185 -0.01 -16.76 -11.99
N VAL A 186 -0.69 -15.73 -11.47
CA VAL A 186 -0.32 -15.07 -10.22
C VAL A 186 -0.45 -16.00 -9.01
N ASP A 187 -1.49 -16.85 -8.96
CA ASP A 187 -1.69 -17.80 -7.86
C ASP A 187 -0.59 -18.89 -7.76
N GLU A 188 0.15 -19.15 -8.85
CA GLU A 188 1.19 -20.19 -8.93
C GLU A 188 2.62 -19.64 -8.74
N LEU A 189 2.80 -18.31 -8.70
CA LEU A 189 4.07 -17.62 -8.45
C LEU A 189 4.34 -17.48 -6.94
#